data_AF-A0A538NR73-F1
#
_entry.id   AF-A0A538NR73-F1
#
_cell.length_a   1.000
_cell.length_b   1.000
_cell.length_c   1.000
_cell.angle_alpha   90.00
_cell.angle_beta   90.00
_cell.angle_gamma   90.00
#
_symmetry.space_group_name_H-M   'P 1'
#
loop_
_entity.id
_entity.type
_entity.pdbx_description
1 polymer ?
#
loop_
_entity_poly.entity_id
_entity_poly.type
_entity_poly.pdbx_seq_one_letter_code
_entity_poly.pdbx_strand_id
1 'polypeptide(L)'
;MKTIRTIIVSSALLISAAHANLIDLTPGGFNIDNDLPPAFHRLQTQIFFDQAAHGVFGPPPRYYNGWVSQYGTLNGGTYFFTNLFDLGDTPSASIWWNFNGAPNGYSLSTIDVFGRRSDGTAWENIYAVPWGDRFLSPGDQIVTLDGITTIMGISFYGLNPATVPEKVNTAAILLLAVSAILLAYEAQRRRNA
;
A
#
# COMPACT_ATOMS: atom_id res chain seq x y z
N MET A 1 -35.98 9.30 16.72
CA MET A 1 -35.17 8.11 17.04
C MET A 1 -35.18 7.03 15.94
N LYS A 2 -36.26 6.84 15.16
CA LYS A 2 -36.29 5.85 14.07
C LYS A 2 -35.32 6.15 12.91
N THR A 3 -35.15 7.42 12.55
CA THR A 3 -34.27 7.88 11.45
C THR A 3 -32.78 7.64 11.70
N ILE A 4 -32.31 7.76 12.94
CA ILE A 4 -30.90 7.54 13.29
C ILE A 4 -30.51 6.07 13.19
N ARG A 5 -31.42 5.15 13.57
CA ARG A 5 -31.20 3.70 13.41
C ARG A 5 -31.12 3.29 11.93
N THR A 6 -31.91 3.90 11.06
CA THR A 6 -31.87 3.60 9.62
C THR A 6 -30.55 4.06 9.00
N ILE A 7 -30.04 5.24 9.37
CA ILE A 7 -28.74 5.73 8.88
C ILE A 7 -27.60 4.78 9.31
N ILE A 8 -27.57 4.35 10.58
CA ILE A 8 -26.53 3.43 11.09
C ILE A 8 -26.57 2.07 10.38
N VAL A 9 -27.77 1.52 10.14
CA VAL A 9 -27.93 0.23 9.45
C VAL A 9 -27.62 0.35 7.95
N SER A 10 -27.98 1.45 7.29
CA SER A 10 -27.65 1.71 5.88
C SER A 10 -26.16 2.01 5.68
N SER A 11 -25.48 2.63 6.64
CA SER A 11 -24.02 2.82 6.60
C SER A 11 -23.25 1.52 6.89
N ALA A 12 -23.82 0.60 7.67
CA ALA A 12 -23.22 -0.71 7.95
C ALA A 12 -23.35 -1.69 6.77
N LEU A 13 -24.33 -1.52 5.89
CA LEU A 13 -24.59 -2.39 4.72
C LEU A 13 -23.79 -2.02 3.47
N LEU A 14 -23.03 -0.92 3.47
CA LEU A 14 -22.16 -0.51 2.35
C LEU A 14 -20.72 -1.04 2.45
N ILE A 15 -20.41 -1.87 3.45
CA ILE A 15 -19.12 -2.54 3.57
C ILE A 15 -19.18 -3.91 2.88
N SER A 16 -19.59 -3.93 1.61
CA SER A 16 -19.13 -4.97 0.71
C SER A 16 -17.72 -4.58 0.31
N ALA A 17 -16.72 -5.31 0.78
CA ALA A 17 -15.31 -5.12 0.43
C ALA A 17 -15.12 -5.40 -1.08
N ALA A 18 -15.46 -4.42 -1.92
CA ALA A 18 -14.98 -4.37 -3.28
C ALA A 18 -13.50 -3.99 -3.17
N HIS A 19 -12.63 -5.00 -3.26
CA HIS A 19 -11.21 -4.76 -3.46
C HIS A 19 -11.05 -3.94 -4.74
N ALA A 20 -10.46 -2.76 -4.62
CA ALA A 20 -10.21 -1.92 -5.78
C ALA A 20 -8.94 -2.44 -6.46
N ASN A 21 -8.99 -2.57 -7.77
CA ASN A 21 -7.79 -2.87 -8.55
C ASN A 21 -6.74 -1.76 -8.33
N LEU A 22 -5.47 -2.12 -8.50
CA LEU A 22 -4.39 -1.15 -8.58
C LEU A 22 -4.70 -0.05 -9.60
N ILE A 23 -4.29 1.17 -9.27
CA ILE A 23 -4.44 2.33 -10.16
C ILE A 23 -3.13 2.49 -10.91
N ASP A 24 -3.13 2.21 -12.21
CA ASP A 24 -1.97 2.44 -13.07
C ASP A 24 -1.69 3.96 -13.20
N LEU A 25 -0.53 4.40 -12.72
CA LEU A 25 -0.11 5.81 -12.77
C LEU A 25 0.73 6.13 -14.02
N THR A 26 1.20 5.11 -14.73
CA THR A 26 2.02 5.24 -15.94
C THR A 26 1.56 4.22 -16.98
N PRO A 27 0.34 4.35 -17.56
CA PRO A 27 -0.22 3.34 -18.45
C PRO A 27 0.69 3.02 -19.63
N GLY A 28 1.04 1.74 -19.78
CA GLY A 28 2.00 1.27 -20.79
C GLY A 28 3.47 1.40 -20.38
N GLY A 29 3.73 1.81 -19.14
CA GLY A 29 5.04 2.03 -18.56
C GLY A 29 5.86 3.13 -19.25
N PHE A 30 7.10 3.29 -18.81
CA PHE A 30 8.02 4.28 -19.33
C PHE A 30 9.45 3.76 -19.32
N ASN A 31 10.28 4.31 -20.19
CA ASN A 31 11.72 4.08 -20.15
C ASN A 31 12.36 5.04 -19.14
N ILE A 32 13.11 4.50 -18.18
CA ILE A 32 13.82 5.29 -17.16
C ILE A 32 14.95 6.16 -17.75
N ASP A 33 15.46 5.82 -18.92
CA ASP A 33 16.52 6.58 -19.61
C ASP A 33 15.97 7.78 -20.42
N ASN A 34 14.65 7.96 -20.49
CA ASN A 34 13.96 9.01 -21.23
C ASN A 34 13.32 10.04 -20.30
N ASP A 35 12.43 10.90 -20.84
CA ASP A 35 11.63 11.83 -20.04
C ASP A 35 10.76 11.09 -19.00
N LEU A 36 11.04 11.38 -17.73
CA LEU A 36 10.44 10.69 -16.58
C LEU A 36 9.04 11.24 -16.28
N PRO A 37 8.05 10.37 -15.99
CA PRO A 37 6.70 10.82 -15.70
C PRO A 37 6.59 11.47 -14.32
N PRO A 38 5.59 12.35 -14.07
CA PRO A 38 5.36 12.95 -12.75
C PRO A 38 5.17 11.92 -11.63
N ALA A 39 4.66 10.72 -11.95
CA ALA A 39 4.52 9.62 -11.00
C ALA A 39 5.85 9.16 -10.42
N PHE A 40 6.91 9.09 -11.25
CA PHE A 40 8.26 8.72 -10.83
C PHE A 40 8.84 9.75 -9.86
N HIS A 41 8.71 11.04 -10.16
CA HIS A 41 9.15 12.09 -9.23
C HIS A 41 8.41 12.05 -7.89
N ARG A 42 7.10 11.74 -7.90
CA ARG A 42 6.34 11.52 -6.66
C ARG A 42 6.83 10.28 -5.91
N LEU A 43 7.12 9.19 -6.60
CA LEU A 43 7.65 7.95 -6.02
C LEU A 43 8.94 8.23 -5.23
N GLN A 44 9.84 9.05 -5.77
CA GLN A 44 11.10 9.44 -5.11
C GLN A 44 10.90 10.21 -3.79
N THR A 45 9.73 10.85 -3.60
CA THR A 45 9.38 11.53 -2.35
C THR A 45 8.71 10.62 -1.34
N GLN A 46 8.28 9.43 -1.76
CA GLN A 46 7.66 8.48 -0.86
C GLN A 46 8.73 7.79 -0.03
N ILE A 47 8.31 7.41 1.18
CA ILE A 47 9.11 6.56 2.03
C ILE A 47 9.19 5.21 1.32
N PHE A 48 10.36 4.93 0.76
CA PHE A 48 10.76 3.58 0.46
C PHE A 48 10.72 2.79 1.78
N PHE A 49 10.23 1.57 1.75
CA PHE A 49 10.33 0.69 2.90
C PHE A 49 11.81 0.35 3.17
N ASP A 50 12.61 1.21 3.81
CA ASP A 50 13.89 0.78 4.37
C ASP A 50 14.50 1.65 5.51
N GLN A 51 14.84 0.97 6.61
CA GLN A 51 16.02 1.20 7.47
C GLN A 51 16.60 -0.13 8.01
N ALA A 52 16.19 -1.30 7.50
CA ALA A 52 16.34 -2.61 8.15
C ALA A 52 16.30 -3.76 7.13
N ALA A 53 17.42 -4.02 6.46
CA ALA A 53 17.67 -5.26 5.71
C ALA A 53 17.81 -6.45 6.66
N HIS A 54 16.97 -7.47 6.52
CA HIS A 54 17.09 -8.71 7.29
C HIS A 54 17.04 -9.96 6.43
N GLY A 55 18.22 -10.33 5.92
CA GLY A 55 18.53 -11.68 5.47
C GLY A 55 19.04 -12.55 6.62
N VAL A 56 18.89 -13.86 6.48
CA VAL A 56 19.57 -14.86 7.32
C VAL A 56 21.03 -14.94 6.87
N PHE A 57 21.98 -14.68 7.78
CA PHE A 57 23.42 -14.78 7.49
C PHE A 57 24.08 -15.88 8.33
N GLY A 58 24.62 -16.89 7.63
CA GLY A 58 25.54 -17.88 8.18
C GLY A 58 24.93 -18.93 9.12
N PRO A 59 25.64 -20.05 9.36
CA PRO A 59 25.28 -21.03 10.37
C PRO A 59 25.89 -20.65 11.74
N PRO A 60 25.09 -20.58 12.84
CA PRO A 60 23.64 -20.79 12.94
C PRO A 60 22.82 -19.51 12.65
N PRO A 61 21.56 -19.66 12.21
CA PRO A 61 20.72 -18.55 11.78
C PRO A 61 20.37 -17.60 12.93
N ARG A 62 20.36 -16.29 12.64
CA ARG A 62 19.89 -15.21 13.51
C ARG A 62 18.90 -14.31 12.77
N TYR A 63 17.89 -13.80 13.46
CA TYR A 63 16.74 -13.07 12.90
C TYR A 63 16.64 -11.64 13.41
N TYR A 64 16.13 -10.74 12.58
CA TYR A 64 15.87 -9.33 12.88
C TYR A 64 14.75 -8.79 11.91
N ASN A 65 14.14 -7.61 12.15
CA ASN A 65 12.84 -7.16 11.57
C ASN A 65 12.90 -6.10 10.43
N GLY A 66 12.42 -6.39 9.20
CA GLY A 66 12.30 -5.44 8.04
C GLY A 66 12.81 -5.97 6.68
N TRP A 67 12.24 -5.57 5.52
CA TRP A 67 12.24 -6.37 4.27
C TRP A 67 12.63 -5.65 2.95
N VAL A 68 13.62 -6.18 2.21
CA VAL A 68 13.99 -5.96 0.78
C VAL A 68 14.69 -7.25 0.26
N SER A 69 14.52 -7.72 -1.00
CA SER A 69 15.34 -8.82 -1.59
C SER A 69 16.26 -8.37 -2.74
N GLN A 70 17.30 -9.19 -2.95
CA GLN A 70 18.60 -8.83 -3.50
C GLN A 70 18.75 -9.05 -5.03
N TYR A 71 17.65 -9.01 -5.79
CA TYR A 71 17.65 -8.71 -7.24
C TYR A 71 16.60 -7.65 -7.56
N GLY A 72 16.21 -6.87 -6.53
CA GLY A 72 15.00 -6.07 -6.52
C GLY A 72 13.73 -6.93 -6.46
N THR A 73 13.86 -8.11 -5.85
CA THR A 73 12.77 -9.08 -5.72
C THR A 73 12.37 -9.19 -4.25
N LEU A 74 11.46 -10.09 -3.92
CA LEU A 74 11.08 -10.51 -2.58
C LEU A 74 11.71 -11.90 -2.27
N ASN A 75 11.50 -12.45 -1.10
CA ASN A 75 11.17 -13.87 -0.97
C ASN A 75 9.92 -13.84 -0.09
N GLY A 76 8.76 -14.05 -0.70
CA GLY A 76 7.44 -13.69 -0.18
C GLY A 76 7.01 -14.53 1.02
N GLY A 77 7.58 -14.26 2.20
CA GLY A 77 7.44 -15.17 3.34
C GLY A 77 6.37 -14.80 4.37
N THR A 78 5.91 -13.54 4.46
CA THR A 78 5.09 -13.15 5.63
C THR A 78 3.96 -12.17 5.34
N TYR A 79 4.21 -11.06 4.63
CA TYR A 79 3.19 -10.01 4.43
C TYR A 79 3.01 -9.56 3.00
N PHE A 80 3.93 -9.94 2.12
CA PHE A 80 3.88 -9.68 0.69
C PHE A 80 4.17 -10.97 -0.04
N PHE A 81 3.49 -11.15 -1.14
CA PHE A 81 3.51 -12.39 -1.87
C PHE A 81 3.42 -12.08 -3.36
N THR A 82 4.08 -12.91 -4.15
CA THR A 82 4.05 -12.83 -5.60
C THR A 82 4.35 -14.20 -6.19
N ASN A 83 3.78 -14.48 -7.35
CA ASN A 83 4.09 -15.68 -8.13
C ASN A 83 5.28 -15.47 -9.09
N LEU A 84 5.91 -14.29 -9.12
CA LEU A 84 7.01 -13.98 -10.05
C LEU A 84 8.14 -15.03 -10.03
N PHE A 85 8.46 -15.59 -8.86
CA PHE A 85 9.51 -16.62 -8.71
C PHE A 85 9.19 -17.94 -9.41
N ASP A 86 7.91 -18.28 -9.49
CA ASP A 86 7.45 -19.55 -10.06
C ASP A 86 7.24 -19.44 -11.58
N LEU A 87 7.11 -18.22 -12.09
CA LEU A 87 6.81 -17.95 -13.50
C LEU A 87 8.07 -17.88 -14.39
N GLY A 88 9.24 -17.58 -13.82
CA GLY A 88 10.45 -17.30 -14.60
C GLY A 88 10.34 -15.97 -15.35
N ASP A 89 10.88 -15.90 -16.57
CA ASP A 89 10.78 -14.70 -17.43
C ASP A 89 9.32 -14.49 -17.87
N THR A 90 8.65 -13.50 -17.28
CA THR A 90 7.23 -13.23 -17.51
C THR A 90 6.96 -11.73 -17.67
N PRO A 91 6.00 -11.33 -18.53
CA PRO A 91 5.59 -9.93 -18.67
C PRO A 91 4.56 -9.48 -17.61
N SER A 92 4.07 -10.40 -16.79
CA SER A 92 3.09 -10.11 -15.75
C SER A 92 3.26 -11.02 -14.54
N ALA A 93 2.95 -10.51 -13.36
CA ALA A 93 2.91 -11.27 -12.13
C ALA A 93 1.69 -10.90 -11.28
N SER A 94 1.20 -11.87 -10.52
CA SER A 94 0.28 -11.62 -9.41
C SER A 94 1.07 -11.17 -8.19
N ILE A 95 0.53 -10.19 -7.47
CA ILE A 95 1.00 -9.77 -6.15
C ILE A 95 -0.17 -9.66 -5.18
N TRP A 96 0.09 -9.91 -3.91
CA TRP A 96 -0.89 -9.70 -2.84
C TRP A 96 -0.16 -9.43 -1.53
N TRP A 97 -0.87 -8.85 -0.55
CA TRP A 97 -0.28 -8.49 0.73
C TRP A 97 -1.28 -8.56 1.87
N ASN A 98 -0.76 -8.77 3.07
CA ASN A 98 -1.54 -8.88 4.28
C ASN A 98 -0.74 -8.32 5.45
N PHE A 99 -1.10 -7.13 5.94
CA PHE A 99 -0.51 -6.57 7.16
C PHE A 99 -1.38 -6.81 8.40
N ASN A 100 -2.45 -7.61 8.31
CA ASN A 100 -3.23 -7.98 9.49
C ASN A 100 -2.36 -8.81 10.44
N GLY A 101 -2.25 -8.35 11.69
CA GLY A 101 -1.41 -8.98 12.70
C GLY A 101 0.05 -8.50 12.70
N ALA A 102 0.47 -7.63 11.78
CA ALA A 102 1.72 -6.89 11.91
C ALA A 102 1.60 -5.86 13.06
N PRO A 103 2.72 -5.43 13.71
CA PRO A 103 2.65 -4.30 14.62
C PRO A 103 2.06 -3.09 13.86
N ASN A 104 1.10 -2.41 14.49
CA ASN A 104 0.36 -1.29 13.88
C ASN A 104 1.31 -0.32 13.17
N GLY A 105 1.01 0.05 11.92
CA GLY A 105 1.74 1.11 11.20
C GLY A 105 2.30 0.73 9.84
N TYR A 106 2.12 -0.51 9.37
CA TYR A 106 2.39 -0.87 7.98
C TYR A 106 1.21 -0.48 7.06
N SER A 107 1.50 0.14 5.92
CA SER A 107 0.54 0.33 4.84
C SER A 107 1.25 0.46 3.50
N LEU A 108 0.77 -0.22 2.47
CA LEU A 108 1.28 -0.12 1.10
C LEU A 108 0.57 1.03 0.38
N SER A 109 1.31 1.88 -0.34
CA SER A 109 0.74 3.04 -1.02
C SER A 109 1.04 3.07 -2.52
N THR A 110 2.23 2.62 -2.91
CA THR A 110 2.66 2.58 -4.30
C THR A 110 3.51 1.34 -4.53
N ILE A 111 3.43 0.82 -5.74
CA ILE A 111 4.23 -0.30 -6.23
C ILE A 111 4.93 0.20 -7.49
N ASP A 112 6.18 -0.17 -7.65
CA ASP A 112 6.96 0.07 -8.85
C ASP A 112 7.40 -1.29 -9.39
N VAL A 113 7.14 -1.52 -10.67
CA VAL A 113 7.54 -2.73 -11.39
C VAL A 113 8.58 -2.31 -12.39
N PHE A 114 9.70 -3.01 -12.43
CA PHE A 114 10.78 -2.68 -13.36
C PHE A 114 11.29 -3.95 -14.04
N GLY A 115 11.81 -3.76 -15.25
CA GLY A 115 12.20 -4.85 -16.11
C GLY A 115 13.00 -4.41 -17.30
N ARG A 116 13.18 -5.34 -18.22
CA ARG A 116 13.92 -5.11 -19.46
C ARG A 116 13.24 -5.75 -20.65
N ARG A 117 13.25 -5.03 -21.76
CA ARG A 117 12.85 -5.56 -23.06
C ARG A 117 13.92 -6.51 -23.59
N SER A 118 13.55 -7.28 -24.61
CA SER A 118 14.46 -8.22 -25.28
C SER A 118 15.67 -7.54 -25.92
N ASP A 119 15.57 -6.25 -26.27
CA ASP A 119 16.66 -5.42 -26.78
C ASP A 119 17.56 -4.81 -25.67
N GLY A 120 17.25 -5.10 -24.39
CA GLY A 120 17.98 -4.60 -23.23
C GLY A 120 17.49 -3.26 -22.68
N THR A 121 16.51 -2.61 -23.33
CA THR A 121 15.94 -1.34 -22.86
C THR A 121 15.26 -1.51 -21.50
N ALA A 122 15.60 -0.64 -20.54
CA ALA A 122 14.95 -0.61 -19.24
C ALA A 122 13.52 -0.04 -19.34
N TRP A 123 12.60 -0.62 -18.57
CA TRP A 123 11.21 -0.18 -18.54
C TRP A 123 10.65 -0.30 -17.13
N GLU A 124 9.80 0.64 -16.75
CA GLU A 124 9.15 0.68 -15.45
C GLU A 124 7.65 0.96 -15.57
N ASN A 125 6.88 0.56 -14.57
CA ASN A 125 5.49 0.93 -14.42
C ASN A 125 5.13 1.10 -12.94
N ILE A 126 4.45 2.19 -12.62
CA ILE A 126 4.12 2.60 -11.26
C ILE A 126 2.62 2.46 -11.04
N TYR A 127 2.25 1.74 -9.97
CA TYR A 127 0.88 1.54 -9.54
C TYR A 127 0.63 2.20 -8.19
N ALA A 128 -0.48 2.92 -8.05
CA ALA A 128 -1.00 3.36 -6.75
C ALA A 128 -1.92 2.30 -6.14
N VAL A 129 -1.81 2.13 -4.83
CA VAL A 129 -2.70 1.28 -4.04
C VAL A 129 -3.87 2.09 -3.50
N PRO A 130 -5.12 1.73 -3.87
CA PRO A 130 -6.31 2.35 -3.32
C PRO A 130 -6.33 2.31 -1.79
N TRP A 131 -6.85 3.37 -1.16
CA TRP A 131 -6.83 3.48 0.31
C TRP A 131 -7.42 2.25 1.02
N GLY A 132 -8.48 1.66 0.46
CA GLY A 132 -9.16 0.49 1.02
C GLY A 132 -8.30 -0.77 1.09
N ASP A 133 -7.32 -0.92 0.20
CA ASP A 133 -6.51 -2.13 0.06
C ASP A 133 -5.11 -2.00 0.65
N ARG A 134 -4.70 -0.79 1.08
CA ARG A 134 -3.35 -0.51 1.60
C ARG A 134 -2.89 -1.42 2.75
N PHE A 135 -3.83 -1.96 3.51
CA PHE A 135 -3.55 -2.79 4.68
C PHE A 135 -3.65 -4.29 4.39
N LEU A 136 -4.48 -4.64 3.42
CA LEU A 136 -4.83 -6.01 3.09
C LEU A 136 -5.37 -6.03 1.65
N SER A 137 -4.70 -6.79 0.79
CA SER A 137 -5.27 -7.27 -0.47
C SER A 137 -5.13 -8.78 -0.47
N PRO A 138 -6.19 -9.54 -0.12
CA PRO A 138 -6.15 -11.00 -0.16
C PRO A 138 -6.39 -11.54 -1.59
N GLY A 139 -6.80 -10.67 -2.52
CA GLY A 139 -6.92 -10.98 -3.94
C GLY A 139 -5.63 -10.66 -4.69
N ASP A 140 -5.32 -11.50 -5.67
CA ASP A 140 -4.23 -11.31 -6.61
C ASP A 140 -4.44 -10.01 -7.39
N GLN A 141 -3.52 -9.07 -7.21
CA GLN A 141 -3.39 -7.90 -8.05
C GLN A 141 -2.41 -8.23 -9.18
N ILE A 142 -2.84 -8.08 -10.43
CA ILE A 142 -1.95 -8.28 -11.57
C ILE A 142 -1.17 -7.00 -11.81
N VAL A 143 0.15 -7.15 -11.96
CA VAL A 143 1.04 -6.07 -12.37
C VAL A 143 1.76 -6.43 -13.66
N THR A 144 2.00 -5.42 -14.49
CA THR A 144 2.74 -5.52 -15.75
C THR A 144 3.46 -4.21 -16.05
N LEU A 145 4.41 -4.27 -16.97
CA LEU A 145 5.11 -3.10 -17.47
C LEU A 145 4.33 -2.47 -18.63
N ASP A 146 4.18 -3.24 -19.71
CA ASP A 146 3.48 -2.87 -20.95
C ASP A 146 2.81 -4.10 -21.61
N GLY A 147 2.67 -5.20 -20.88
CA GLY A 147 2.15 -6.48 -21.36
C GLY A 147 3.13 -7.35 -22.14
N ILE A 148 4.34 -6.85 -22.45
CA ILE A 148 5.34 -7.59 -23.24
C ILE A 148 6.75 -7.59 -22.63
N THR A 149 7.08 -6.59 -21.82
CA THR A 149 8.40 -6.45 -21.19
C THR A 149 8.54 -7.39 -20.01
N THR A 150 9.64 -8.15 -19.97
CA THR A 150 9.92 -9.09 -18.88
C THR A 150 10.17 -8.35 -17.58
N ILE A 151 9.40 -8.72 -16.54
CA ILE A 151 9.56 -8.20 -15.19
C ILE A 151 10.85 -8.77 -14.59
N MET A 152 11.72 -7.88 -14.11
CA MET A 152 12.92 -8.27 -13.36
C MET A 152 12.72 -8.13 -11.85
N GLY A 153 11.87 -7.18 -11.42
CA GLY A 153 11.60 -6.99 -10.02
C GLY A 153 10.42 -6.07 -9.75
N ILE A 154 10.05 -6.02 -8.48
CA ILE A 154 8.90 -5.26 -7.97
C ILE A 154 9.30 -4.64 -6.63
N SER A 155 9.24 -3.31 -6.58
CA SER A 155 9.48 -2.48 -5.42
C SER A 155 8.16 -2.04 -4.79
N PHE A 156 8.13 -1.95 -3.46
CA PHE A 156 6.94 -1.60 -2.69
C PHE A 156 7.23 -0.35 -1.82
N TYR A 157 6.29 0.59 -1.76
CA TYR A 157 6.44 1.90 -1.11
C TYR A 157 5.26 2.19 -0.18
N GLY A 158 5.54 2.75 0.99
CA GLY A 158 4.49 2.96 1.98
C GLY A 158 4.98 3.39 3.35
N LEU A 159 4.11 3.23 4.34
CA LEU A 159 4.41 3.55 5.73
C LEU A 159 4.88 2.32 6.47
N ASN A 160 5.88 2.49 7.33
CA ASN A 160 6.29 1.50 8.31
C ASN A 160 6.01 2.01 9.75
N PRO A 161 5.92 1.13 10.76
CA PRO A 161 5.64 1.53 12.14
C PRO A 161 6.65 2.51 12.75
N ALA A 162 7.89 2.55 12.28
CA ALA A 162 8.92 3.48 12.78
C ALA A 162 8.74 4.91 12.24
N THR A 163 7.97 5.07 11.15
CA THR A 163 7.71 6.35 10.49
C THR A 163 6.38 6.97 10.88
N VAL A 164 5.59 6.32 11.73
CA VAL A 164 4.34 6.87 12.26
C VAL A 164 4.68 7.69 13.52
N PRO A 165 4.66 9.03 13.47
CA PRO A 165 4.72 9.83 14.70
C PRO A 165 3.53 9.41 15.56
N GLU A 166 3.78 9.25 16.87
CA GLU A 166 2.85 8.73 17.88
C GLU A 166 1.36 8.80 17.54
N LYS A 167 0.66 7.72 17.88
CA LYS A 167 -0.80 7.58 17.90
C LYS A 167 -1.44 8.68 18.76
N VAL A 168 -1.54 9.89 18.23
CA VAL A 168 -2.49 10.87 18.75
C VAL A 168 -3.83 10.19 18.61
N ASN A 169 -4.44 9.88 19.75
CA ASN A 169 -5.59 8.99 19.86
C ASN A 169 -6.74 9.59 19.04
N THR A 170 -6.83 9.23 17.76
CA THR A 170 -7.78 9.78 16.80
C THR A 170 -9.20 9.58 17.32
N ALA A 171 -9.45 8.48 18.05
CA ALA A 171 -10.70 8.26 18.74
C ALA A 171 -10.96 9.29 19.86
N ALA A 172 -9.94 9.68 20.63
CA ALA A 172 -10.06 10.74 21.64
C ALA A 172 -10.30 12.11 21.00
N ILE A 173 -9.61 12.45 19.89
CA ILE A 173 -9.87 13.71 19.16
C ILE A 173 -11.28 13.72 18.57
N LEU A 174 -11.73 12.60 17.99
CA LEU A 174 -13.08 12.49 17.45
C LEU A 174 -14.13 12.60 18.56
N LEU A 175 -13.90 11.96 19.72
CA LEU A 175 -14.75 12.10 20.91
C LEU A 175 -14.79 13.54 21.43
N LEU A 176 -13.64 14.23 21.47
CA LEU A 176 -13.57 15.63 21.87
C LEU A 176 -14.31 16.53 20.86
N ALA A 177 -14.15 16.30 19.57
CA ALA A 177 -14.86 17.05 18.52
C ALA A 177 -16.38 16.84 18.61
N VAL A 178 -16.84 15.59 18.76
CA VAL A 178 -18.26 15.28 18.95
C VAL A 178 -18.79 15.91 20.24
N SER A 179 -18.04 15.83 21.34
CA SER A 179 -18.43 16.44 22.62
C SER A 179 -18.53 17.96 22.54
N ALA A 180 -17.59 18.61 21.86
CA ALA A 180 -17.60 20.06 21.64
C ALA A 180 -18.81 20.49 20.80
N ILE A 181 -19.15 19.74 19.75
CA ILE A 181 -20.33 20.00 18.91
C ILE A 181 -21.62 19.87 19.74
N LEU A 182 -21.73 18.83 20.57
CA LEU A 182 -22.90 18.61 21.43
C LEU A 182 -23.06 19.72 22.47
N LEU A 183 -21.96 20.15 23.11
CA LEU A 183 -21.97 21.25 24.08
C LEU A 183 -22.33 22.60 23.42
N ALA A 184 -21.79 22.87 22.23
CA ALA A 184 -22.13 24.08 21.48
C ALA A 184 -23.61 24.11 21.07
N TYR A 185 -24.15 22.97 20.64
CA TYR A 185 -25.56 22.82 20.29
C TYR A 185 -26.48 23.05 21.50
N GLU A 186 -26.16 22.49 22.66
CA GLU A 186 -26.93 22.75 23.89
C GLU A 186 -26.88 24.21 24.32
N ALA A 187 -25.69 24.83 24.29
CA ALA A 187 -25.52 26.23 24.65
C ALA A 187 -26.33 27.16 23.72
N GLN A 188 -26.35 26.88 22.42
CA GLN A 188 -27.13 27.64 21.45
C GLN A 188 -28.64 27.45 21.64
N ARG A 189 -29.08 26.22 21.94
CA ARG A 189 -30.49 25.95 22.26
C ARG A 189 -30.96 26.69 23.52
N ARG A 190 -30.12 26.78 24.55
CA ARG A 190 -30.42 27.53 25.79
C ARG A 190 -30.44 29.06 25.59
N ARG A 191 -29.74 29.58 24.59
CA ARG A 191 -29.76 31.01 24.25
C ARG A 191 -30.98 31.42 23.42
N ASN A 192 -31.54 30.48 22.67
CA ASN A 192 -32.68 30.71 21.79
C ASN A 192 -34.03 30.29 22.41
N ALA A 193 -34.03 29.83 23.66
CA ALA A 193 -35.20 29.51 24.47
C ALA A 193 -35.37 30.59 25.56
#